data_AF-A0A6N7C6S4-F1
#
_entry.id   AF-A0A6N7C6S4-F1
#
_cell.length_a   1.000
_cell.length_b   1.000
_cell.length_c   1.000
_cell.angle_alpha   90.00
_cell.angle_beta   90.00
_cell.angle_gamma   90.00
#
_symmetry.space_group_name_H-M   'P 1'
#
loop_
_entity.id
_entity.type
_entity.pdbx_description
1 polymer ?
#
loop_
_entity_poly.entity_id
_entity_poly.type
_entity_poly.pdbx_seq_one_letter_code
_entity_poly.pdbx_strand_id
1 'polypeptide(L)'
;MPRLREVPRAEVTDEKIPFFYDRLFGPDKDPAVDHGTIHATPGDWWTVFAQSPDVFRHAVRGFSLYRNVTLDPLLRELGQARAGYARGSQFVFSQHCKQMRTLGAPDEKIAAPPHWQVSDCFSALERAVLAYTDGLVYDGGRVPNEVFAVLKAHLTDPEILQLTYITTLYDMHATICRALRLEFDDRPELIAEVEIPPESRSATFRSICPENDTSLRYRSPLLTWVALPRTARRPCTRRTSRASSGLPRRCALRAGRGRPPRAGARLRGRVRSRTT
;
A
#
# COMPACT_ATOMS: atom_id res chain seq x y z
N MET A 1 4.44 -9.50 -22.22
CA MET A 1 5.46 -8.49 -22.51
C MET A 1 5.16 -7.26 -21.68
N PRO A 2 6.21 -6.62 -21.13
CA PRO A 2 6.05 -5.38 -20.38
C PRO A 2 5.42 -4.30 -21.25
N ARG A 3 4.73 -3.35 -20.62
CA ARG A 3 4.10 -2.21 -21.33
C ARG A 3 5.10 -1.19 -21.84
N LEU A 4 6.30 -1.16 -21.26
CA LEU A 4 7.38 -0.29 -21.68
C LEU A 4 8.45 -1.12 -22.40
N ARG A 5 9.21 -0.48 -23.30
CA ARG A 5 10.36 -1.15 -23.91
C ARG A 5 11.38 -1.55 -22.85
N GLU A 6 12.01 -2.68 -23.07
CA GLU A 6 13.19 -3.12 -22.35
C GLU A 6 14.43 -2.42 -22.92
N VAL A 7 15.36 -1.98 -22.07
CA VAL A 7 16.64 -1.38 -22.51
C VAL A 7 17.68 -2.48 -22.68
N PRO A 8 18.12 -2.74 -23.93
CA PRO A 8 19.17 -3.73 -24.20
C PRO A 8 20.48 -3.33 -23.54
N ARG A 9 21.30 -4.32 -23.23
CA ARG A 9 22.61 -4.12 -22.60
C ARG A 9 23.48 -3.11 -23.34
N ALA A 10 23.45 -3.13 -24.67
CA ALA A 10 24.24 -2.23 -25.52
C ALA A 10 23.82 -0.74 -25.43
N GLU A 11 22.61 -0.44 -24.97
CA GLU A 11 22.08 0.92 -24.84
C GLU A 11 22.22 1.48 -23.42
N VAL A 12 22.71 0.67 -22.48
CA VAL A 12 22.89 1.08 -21.08
C VAL A 12 24.04 2.07 -20.97
N THR A 13 23.75 3.25 -20.42
CA THR A 13 24.74 4.34 -20.25
C THR A 13 25.27 4.48 -18.83
N ASP A 14 24.60 3.87 -17.84
CA ASP A 14 25.02 3.94 -16.42
C ASP A 14 25.94 2.79 -16.06
N GLU A 15 27.04 3.08 -15.36
CA GLU A 15 28.07 2.10 -15.01
C GLU A 15 27.58 1.01 -14.03
N LYS A 16 26.50 1.26 -13.27
CA LYS A 16 26.02 0.33 -12.25
C LYS A 16 25.01 -0.67 -12.79
N ILE A 17 24.32 -0.35 -13.87
CA ILE A 17 23.33 -1.26 -14.46
C ILE A 17 23.99 -2.56 -14.96
N PRO A 18 25.13 -2.52 -15.70
CA PRO A 18 25.83 -3.73 -16.14
C PRO A 18 26.27 -4.60 -14.96
N PHE A 19 26.67 -3.99 -13.83
CA PHE A 19 27.01 -4.73 -12.61
C PHE A 19 25.84 -5.61 -12.11
N PHE A 20 24.61 -5.11 -12.16
CA PHE A 20 23.44 -5.91 -11.80
C PHE A 20 23.10 -6.94 -12.88
N TYR A 21 23.23 -6.58 -14.16
CA TYR A 21 22.99 -7.51 -15.27
C TYR A 21 23.90 -8.74 -15.17
N ASP A 22 25.19 -8.54 -14.90
CA ASP A 22 26.18 -9.62 -14.76
C ASP A 22 25.84 -10.56 -13.62
N ARG A 23 25.42 -10.00 -12.48
CA ARG A 23 25.10 -10.76 -11.27
C ARG A 23 23.83 -11.58 -11.42
N LEU A 24 22.87 -11.09 -12.19
CA LEU A 24 21.51 -11.64 -12.26
C LEU A 24 21.25 -12.51 -13.50
N PHE A 25 21.92 -12.23 -14.60
CA PHE A 25 21.71 -12.89 -15.89
C PHE A 25 22.99 -13.60 -16.39
N GLY A 26 24.16 -13.05 -16.05
CA GLY A 26 25.47 -13.50 -16.50
C GLY A 26 26.17 -12.45 -17.37
N PRO A 27 27.52 -12.50 -17.47
CA PRO A 27 28.31 -11.44 -18.10
C PRO A 27 28.05 -11.26 -19.60
N ASP A 28 27.71 -12.34 -20.30
CA ASP A 28 27.58 -12.37 -21.76
C ASP A 28 26.12 -12.33 -22.24
N LYS A 29 25.16 -12.13 -21.33
CA LYS A 29 23.74 -12.09 -21.67
C LYS A 29 23.22 -10.68 -21.84
N ASP A 30 22.33 -10.49 -22.82
CA ASP A 30 21.47 -9.31 -22.91
C ASP A 30 20.12 -9.62 -22.26
N PRO A 31 19.82 -9.06 -21.08
CA PRO A 31 18.58 -9.38 -20.37
C PRO A 31 17.31 -8.95 -21.11
N ALA A 32 17.40 -8.04 -22.09
CA ALA A 32 16.24 -7.65 -22.91
C ALA A 32 15.90 -8.66 -24.02
N VAL A 33 16.78 -9.65 -24.25
CA VAL A 33 16.63 -10.67 -25.31
C VAL A 33 16.62 -12.08 -24.72
N ASP A 34 17.59 -12.38 -23.85
CA ASP A 34 17.78 -13.73 -23.30
C ASP A 34 16.77 -14.03 -22.20
N HIS A 35 16.34 -13.00 -21.46
CA HIS A 35 15.53 -13.08 -20.24
C HIS A 35 16.08 -14.11 -19.22
N GLY A 36 15.38 -14.30 -18.11
CA GLY A 36 15.69 -15.36 -17.16
C GLY A 36 16.81 -15.01 -16.17
N THR A 37 16.42 -14.57 -14.98
CA THR A 37 17.33 -14.31 -13.87
C THR A 37 17.74 -15.60 -13.16
N ILE A 38 18.81 -15.53 -12.35
CA ILE A 38 19.20 -16.59 -11.39
C ILE A 38 18.10 -16.95 -10.39
N HIS A 39 17.05 -16.13 -10.27
CA HIS A 39 15.90 -16.36 -9.39
C HIS A 39 14.69 -16.94 -10.14
N ALA A 40 14.91 -17.39 -11.39
CA ALA A 40 13.90 -17.94 -12.30
C ALA A 40 12.75 -16.96 -12.57
N THR A 41 13.08 -15.69 -12.83
CA THR A 41 12.13 -14.63 -13.20
C THR A 41 12.46 -14.11 -14.60
N PRO A 42 11.49 -13.54 -15.35
CA PRO A 42 11.78 -12.96 -16.67
C PRO A 42 12.92 -11.93 -16.65
N GLY A 43 12.98 -11.08 -15.63
CA GLY A 43 14.03 -10.08 -15.45
C GLY A 43 13.75 -8.74 -16.13
N ASP A 44 12.59 -8.58 -16.75
CA ASP A 44 12.15 -7.36 -17.41
C ASP A 44 11.94 -6.17 -16.45
N TRP A 45 11.88 -6.40 -15.12
CA TRP A 45 11.95 -5.31 -14.15
C TRP A 45 13.27 -4.54 -14.29
N TRP A 46 14.39 -5.24 -14.46
CA TRP A 46 15.72 -4.65 -14.54
C TRP A 46 15.91 -3.85 -15.83
N THR A 47 15.43 -4.38 -16.95
CA THR A 47 15.56 -3.77 -18.27
C THR A 47 14.61 -2.59 -18.47
N VAL A 48 13.42 -2.64 -17.87
CA VAL A 48 12.47 -1.51 -17.89
C VAL A 48 12.93 -0.39 -16.96
N PHE A 49 13.45 -0.69 -15.77
CA PHE A 49 13.98 0.35 -14.88
C PHE A 49 15.24 1.01 -15.45
N ALA A 50 16.01 0.32 -16.28
CA ALA A 50 17.20 0.87 -16.95
C ALA A 50 16.89 2.07 -17.88
N GLN A 51 15.62 2.29 -18.22
CA GLN A 51 15.15 3.50 -18.93
C GLN A 51 15.52 4.80 -18.19
N SER A 52 15.63 4.75 -16.86
CA SER A 52 16.03 5.91 -16.05
C SER A 52 17.10 5.49 -15.04
N PRO A 53 18.39 5.77 -15.29
CA PRO A 53 19.47 5.51 -14.35
C PRO A 53 19.24 6.09 -12.96
N ASP A 54 18.62 7.27 -12.85
CA ASP A 54 18.32 7.88 -11.55
C ASP A 54 17.30 7.07 -10.75
N VAL A 55 16.22 6.65 -11.40
CA VAL A 55 15.19 5.80 -10.77
C VAL A 55 15.77 4.42 -10.45
N PHE A 56 16.52 3.82 -11.38
CA PHE A 56 17.18 2.54 -11.16
C PHE A 56 18.10 2.59 -9.94
N ARG A 57 18.99 3.60 -9.86
CA ARG A 57 19.91 3.79 -8.74
C ARG A 57 19.17 4.00 -7.42
N HIS A 58 18.06 4.73 -7.43
CA HIS A 58 17.23 4.90 -6.24
C HIS A 58 16.58 3.58 -5.80
N ALA A 59 16.01 2.82 -6.74
CA ALA A 59 15.38 1.53 -6.44
C ALA A 59 16.39 0.53 -5.83
N VAL A 60 17.55 0.34 -6.45
CA VAL A 60 18.58 -0.59 -5.92
C VAL A 60 19.22 -0.10 -4.61
N ARG A 61 19.23 1.22 -4.35
CA ARG A 61 19.59 1.77 -3.04
C ARG A 61 18.54 1.40 -1.99
N GLY A 62 17.25 1.46 -2.33
CA GLY A 62 16.16 0.95 -1.49
C GLY A 62 16.38 -0.52 -1.11
N PHE A 63 16.82 -1.36 -2.07
CA PHE A 63 17.15 -2.77 -1.81
C PHE A 63 18.34 -2.96 -0.86
N SER A 64 19.29 -2.05 -0.91
CA SER A 64 20.42 -2.04 0.02
C SER A 64 20.03 -1.53 1.40
N LEU A 65 19.13 -0.54 1.49
CA LEU A 65 18.67 0.04 2.75
C LEU A 65 18.05 -1.04 3.63
N TYR A 66 17.04 -1.76 3.13
CA TYR A 66 16.28 -2.68 3.97
C TYR A 66 17.09 -3.91 4.40
N ARG A 67 18.21 -4.21 3.72
CA ARG A 67 19.13 -5.29 4.12
C ARG A 67 20.04 -4.91 5.29
N ASN A 68 20.11 -3.63 5.65
CA ASN A 68 21.02 -3.09 6.68
C ASN A 68 20.25 -2.40 7.83
N VAL A 69 19.02 -2.84 8.10
CA VAL A 69 18.19 -2.32 9.19
C VAL A 69 18.24 -3.23 10.41
N THR A 70 17.77 -2.72 11.55
CA THR A 70 17.76 -3.45 12.84
C THR A 70 16.53 -4.35 13.00
N LEU A 71 15.44 -4.05 12.29
CA LEU A 71 14.22 -4.86 12.29
C LEU A 71 14.51 -6.32 11.93
N ASP A 72 13.88 -7.24 12.66
CA ASP A 72 13.92 -8.69 12.38
C ASP A 72 13.69 -8.97 10.87
N PRO A 73 14.64 -9.65 10.20
CA PRO A 73 14.52 -9.97 8.78
C PRO A 73 13.23 -10.71 8.43
N LEU A 74 12.72 -11.60 9.29
CA LEU A 74 11.50 -12.36 9.01
C LEU A 74 10.26 -11.47 9.11
N LEU A 75 10.19 -10.55 10.07
CA LEU A 75 9.08 -9.57 10.14
C LEU A 75 9.11 -8.65 8.91
N ARG A 76 10.30 -8.26 8.47
CA ARG A 76 10.51 -7.50 7.24
C ARG A 76 9.98 -8.26 6.02
N GLU A 77 10.38 -9.52 5.82
CA GLU A 77 9.89 -10.33 4.70
C GLU A 77 8.38 -10.60 4.79
N LEU A 78 7.82 -10.78 5.99
CA LEU A 78 6.39 -10.97 6.19
C LEU A 78 5.58 -9.75 5.73
N GLY A 79 6.00 -8.54 6.09
CA GLY A 79 5.37 -7.29 5.65
C GLY A 79 5.45 -7.11 4.12
N GLN A 80 6.60 -7.41 3.51
CA GLN A 80 6.81 -7.31 2.07
C GLN A 80 5.97 -8.35 1.29
N ALA A 81 5.96 -9.62 1.76
CA ALA A 81 5.15 -10.68 1.18
C ALA A 81 3.65 -10.32 1.25
N ARG A 82 3.18 -9.87 2.42
CA ARG A 82 1.78 -9.47 2.56
C ARG A 82 1.43 -8.26 1.70
N ALA A 83 2.32 -7.29 1.54
CA ALA A 83 2.09 -6.15 0.64
C ALA A 83 1.95 -6.60 -0.82
N GLY A 84 2.82 -7.51 -1.28
CA GLY A 84 2.73 -8.12 -2.61
C GLY A 84 1.41 -8.86 -2.82
N TYR A 85 1.02 -9.71 -1.87
CA TYR A 85 -0.27 -10.41 -1.91
C TYR A 85 -1.44 -9.43 -1.93
N ALA A 86 -1.43 -8.44 -1.03
CA ALA A 86 -2.53 -7.50 -0.87
C ALA A 86 -2.73 -6.63 -2.10
N ARG A 87 -1.65 -6.21 -2.76
CA ARG A 87 -1.70 -5.53 -4.06
C ARG A 87 -1.99 -6.46 -5.23
N GLY A 88 -1.96 -7.78 -5.06
CA GLY A 88 -2.15 -8.75 -6.12
C GLY A 88 -0.97 -8.85 -7.08
N SER A 89 0.25 -8.54 -6.62
CA SER A 89 1.49 -8.74 -7.37
C SER A 89 2.03 -10.13 -7.10
N GLN A 90 1.95 -11.00 -8.10
CA GLN A 90 2.50 -12.36 -8.04
C GLN A 90 4.03 -12.32 -7.97
N PHE A 91 4.65 -11.34 -8.63
CA PHE A 91 6.10 -11.18 -8.59
C PHE A 91 6.60 -10.87 -7.18
N VAL A 92 6.15 -9.78 -6.58
CA VAL A 92 6.59 -9.36 -5.24
C VAL A 92 6.28 -10.43 -4.21
N PHE A 93 5.05 -10.97 -4.20
CA PHE A 93 4.69 -12.05 -3.28
C PHE A 93 5.63 -13.25 -3.40
N SER A 94 5.86 -13.75 -4.62
CA SER A 94 6.72 -14.91 -4.85
C SER A 94 8.18 -14.68 -4.43
N GLN A 95 8.73 -13.49 -4.71
CA GLN A 95 10.11 -13.18 -4.32
C GLN A 95 10.27 -13.17 -2.79
N HIS A 96 9.33 -12.57 -2.05
CA HIS A 96 9.42 -12.56 -0.60
C HIS A 96 9.11 -13.91 0.04
N CYS A 97 8.25 -14.74 -0.56
CA CYS A 97 8.14 -16.15 -0.16
C CYS A 97 9.48 -16.90 -0.29
N LYS A 98 10.25 -16.65 -1.36
CA LYS A 98 11.60 -17.23 -1.53
C LYS A 98 12.56 -16.72 -0.45
N GLN A 99 12.54 -15.41 -0.14
CA GLN A 99 13.39 -14.83 0.91
C GLN A 99 13.04 -15.36 2.30
N MET A 100 11.74 -15.48 2.63
CA MET A 100 11.29 -16.11 3.89
C MET A 100 11.84 -17.54 4.03
N ARG A 101 11.83 -18.32 2.93
CA ARG A 101 12.40 -19.66 2.91
C ARG A 101 13.92 -19.65 3.15
N THR A 102 14.64 -18.70 2.56
CA THR A 102 16.08 -18.51 2.81
C THR A 102 16.38 -18.14 4.28
N LEU A 103 15.44 -17.46 4.96
CA LEU A 103 15.53 -17.14 6.39
C LEU A 103 15.07 -18.29 7.32
N GLY A 104 14.69 -19.44 6.77
CA GLY A 104 14.29 -20.62 7.54
C GLY A 104 12.83 -20.64 7.99
N ALA A 105 11.96 -19.80 7.42
CA ALA A 105 10.52 -19.89 7.69
C ALA A 105 9.95 -21.22 7.14
N PRO A 106 9.09 -21.92 7.90
CA PRO A 106 8.50 -23.17 7.44
C PRO A 106 7.48 -22.92 6.31
N ASP A 107 7.34 -23.88 5.39
CA ASP A 107 6.49 -23.73 4.20
C ASP A 107 5.02 -23.46 4.55
N GLU A 108 4.51 -24.03 5.66
CA GLU A 108 3.15 -23.75 6.15
C GLU A 108 2.94 -22.26 6.45
N LYS A 109 3.94 -21.60 7.04
CA LYS A 109 3.90 -20.18 7.37
C LYS A 109 4.02 -19.30 6.13
N ILE A 110 4.80 -19.74 5.15
CA ILE A 110 4.97 -19.06 3.86
C ILE A 110 3.67 -19.15 3.03
N ALA A 111 2.92 -20.25 3.15
CA ALA A 111 1.65 -20.46 2.46
C ALA A 111 0.47 -19.73 3.13
N ALA A 112 0.57 -19.41 4.42
CA ALA A 112 -0.51 -18.82 5.21
C ALA A 112 -0.85 -17.32 5.03
N PRO A 113 -0.03 -16.43 4.41
CA PRO A 113 -0.39 -15.01 4.25
C PRO A 113 -1.73 -14.71 3.57
N PRO A 114 -2.26 -15.52 2.63
CA PRO A 114 -3.60 -15.34 2.07
C PRO A 114 -4.74 -15.45 3.08
N HIS A 115 -4.58 -16.28 4.11
CA HIS A 115 -5.61 -16.65 5.09
C HIS A 115 -5.09 -16.51 6.54
N TRP A 116 -4.23 -15.53 6.75
CA TRP A 116 -3.49 -15.34 8.00
C TRP A 116 -4.40 -15.15 9.22
N GLN A 117 -5.59 -14.59 9.02
CA GLN A 117 -6.56 -14.29 10.08
C GLN A 117 -6.99 -15.55 10.84
N VAL A 118 -7.00 -16.71 10.18
CA VAL A 118 -7.42 -17.99 10.77
C VAL A 118 -6.26 -18.99 10.89
N SER A 119 -5.04 -18.59 10.55
CA SER A 119 -3.86 -19.43 10.65
C SER A 119 -3.23 -19.36 12.05
N ASP A 120 -2.83 -20.52 12.56
CA ASP A 120 -2.09 -20.68 13.82
C ASP A 120 -0.55 -20.50 13.64
N CYS A 121 -0.07 -20.23 12.42
CA CYS A 121 1.36 -20.13 12.12
C CYS A 121 2.03 -18.82 12.60
N PHE A 122 1.23 -17.85 13.07
CA PHE A 122 1.69 -16.49 13.35
C PHE A 122 1.52 -16.13 14.82
N SER A 123 2.59 -15.60 15.43
CA SER A 123 2.58 -15.00 16.76
C SER A 123 1.72 -13.73 16.80
N ALA A 124 1.43 -13.22 18.01
CA ALA A 124 0.70 -11.97 18.18
C ALA A 124 1.36 -10.78 17.45
N LEU A 125 2.69 -10.67 17.52
CA LEU A 125 3.45 -9.64 16.81
C LEU A 125 3.33 -9.79 15.29
N GLU A 126 3.49 -11.00 14.76
CA GLU A 126 3.40 -11.25 13.31
C GLU A 126 1.99 -10.98 12.78
N ARG A 127 0.95 -11.32 13.55
CA ARG A 127 -0.44 -10.96 13.22
C ARG A 127 -0.65 -9.44 13.22
N ALA A 128 -0.02 -8.72 14.15
CA ALA A 128 -0.03 -7.25 14.15
C ALA A 128 0.71 -6.68 12.94
N VAL A 129 1.83 -7.26 12.52
CA VAL A 129 2.54 -6.88 11.28
C VAL A 129 1.64 -7.09 10.06
N LEU A 130 0.97 -8.24 9.95
CA LEU A 130 0.04 -8.53 8.85
C LEU A 130 -1.16 -7.56 8.81
N ALA A 131 -1.77 -7.29 9.96
CA ALA A 131 -2.84 -6.30 10.09
C ALA A 131 -2.37 -4.88 9.78
N TYR A 132 -1.15 -4.52 10.20
CA TYR A 132 -0.53 -3.24 9.89
C TYR A 132 -0.28 -3.08 8.40
N THR A 133 0.23 -4.12 7.73
CA THR A 133 0.40 -4.15 6.28
C THR A 133 -0.94 -3.98 5.56
N ASP A 134 -2.01 -4.65 5.99
CA ASP A 134 -3.35 -4.45 5.41
C ASP A 134 -3.83 -3.00 5.58
N GLY A 135 -3.64 -2.40 6.74
CA GLY A 135 -3.98 -0.98 6.97
C GLY A 135 -3.16 -0.01 6.13
N LEU A 136 -1.89 -0.31 5.87
CA LEU A 136 -1.05 0.49 4.96
C LEU A 136 -1.53 0.36 3.50
N VAL A 137 -1.81 -0.87 3.07
CA VAL A 137 -2.04 -1.20 1.66
C VAL A 137 -3.51 -1.00 1.30
N TYR A 138 -4.44 -1.73 1.91
CA TYR A 138 -5.86 -1.63 1.59
C TYR A 138 -6.50 -0.33 2.06
N ASP A 139 -6.16 0.11 3.29
CA ASP A 139 -6.82 1.27 3.90
C ASP A 139 -6.07 2.60 3.71
N GLY A 140 -4.99 2.59 2.92
CA GLY A 140 -4.22 3.79 2.58
C GLY A 140 -3.54 4.45 3.78
N GLY A 141 -3.10 3.66 4.75
CA GLY A 141 -2.43 4.11 5.97
C GLY A 141 -3.35 4.32 7.17
N ARG A 142 -4.65 4.03 7.05
CA ARG A 142 -5.61 4.11 8.16
C ARG A 142 -5.49 2.90 9.07
N VAL A 143 -4.55 2.95 10.01
CA VAL A 143 -4.25 1.86 10.93
C VAL A 143 -4.98 2.06 12.27
N PRO A 144 -5.72 1.05 12.79
CA PRO A 144 -6.30 1.11 14.13
C PRO A 144 -5.26 1.25 15.24
N ASN A 145 -5.57 2.02 16.28
CA ASN A 145 -4.65 2.27 17.39
C ASN A 145 -4.24 0.98 18.11
N GLU A 146 -5.14 0.00 18.19
CA GLU A 146 -4.94 -1.28 18.84
C GLU A 146 -3.87 -2.12 18.12
N VAL A 147 -3.83 -2.06 16.78
CA VAL A 147 -2.75 -2.70 15.99
C VAL A 147 -1.42 -2.04 16.29
N PHE A 148 -1.39 -0.70 16.29
CA PHE A 148 -0.16 0.06 16.55
C PHE A 148 0.34 -0.12 17.99
N ALA A 149 -0.57 -0.28 18.97
CA ALA A 149 -0.24 -0.55 20.36
C ALA A 149 0.52 -1.88 20.51
N VAL A 150 0.12 -2.94 19.80
CA VAL A 150 0.86 -4.21 19.79
C VAL A 150 2.24 -4.04 19.19
N LEU A 151 2.38 -3.33 18.07
CA LEU A 151 3.71 -3.04 17.50
C LEU A 151 4.59 -2.31 18.50
N LYS A 152 4.08 -1.27 19.17
CA LYS A 152 4.80 -0.49 20.19
C LYS A 152 5.16 -1.28 21.44
N ALA A 153 4.46 -2.37 21.74
CA ALA A 153 4.78 -3.25 22.86
C ALA A 153 5.98 -4.18 22.57
N HIS A 154 6.28 -4.44 21.29
CA HIS A 154 7.29 -5.41 20.88
C HIS A 154 8.45 -4.83 20.07
N LEU A 155 8.24 -3.69 19.42
CA LEU A 155 9.21 -3.04 18.54
C LEU A 155 9.52 -1.63 19.02
N THR A 156 10.76 -1.21 18.78
CA THR A 156 11.21 0.16 19.00
C THR A 156 10.69 1.11 17.91
N ASP A 157 10.70 2.42 18.18
CA ASP A 157 10.28 3.42 17.18
C ASP A 157 11.08 3.34 15.86
N PRO A 158 12.43 3.16 15.88
CA PRO A 158 13.18 2.93 14.66
C PRO A 158 12.75 1.67 13.89
N GLU A 159 12.46 0.56 14.58
CA GLU A 159 12.02 -0.68 13.93
C GLU A 159 10.63 -0.56 13.31
N ILE A 160 9.71 0.15 13.97
CA ILE A 160 8.39 0.43 13.41
C ILE A 160 8.54 1.31 12.17
N LEU A 161 9.34 2.36 12.22
CA LEU A 161 9.61 3.20 11.04
C LEU A 161 10.22 2.39 9.88
N GLN A 162 11.17 1.51 10.19
CA GLN A 162 11.77 0.60 9.20
C GLN A 162 10.69 -0.31 8.60
N LEU A 163 9.85 -0.93 9.42
CA LEU A 163 8.74 -1.77 8.97
C LEU A 163 7.80 -1.00 8.04
N THR A 164 7.37 0.21 8.43
CA THR A 164 6.49 1.07 7.63
C THR A 164 7.13 1.41 6.28
N TYR A 165 8.37 1.90 6.29
CA TYR A 165 9.06 2.32 5.08
C TYR A 165 9.27 1.16 4.11
N ILE A 166 9.72 0.00 4.62
CA ILE A 166 10.02 -1.17 3.79
C ILE A 166 8.73 -1.77 3.23
N THR A 167 7.67 -1.84 4.04
CA THR A 167 6.36 -2.33 3.58
C THR A 167 5.78 -1.44 2.48
N THR A 168 5.82 -0.11 2.66
CA THR A 168 5.32 0.84 1.65
C THR A 168 6.21 0.93 0.41
N LEU A 169 7.52 0.72 0.55
CA LEU A 169 8.43 0.56 -0.59
C LEU A 169 7.99 -0.64 -1.46
N TYR A 170 7.61 -1.76 -0.85
CA TYR A 170 7.17 -2.94 -1.60
C TYR A 170 5.72 -2.89 -2.08
N ASP A 171 4.86 -2.16 -1.40
CA ASP A 171 3.58 -1.75 -1.96
C ASP A 171 3.79 -0.98 -3.29
N MET A 172 4.67 0.03 -3.27
CA MET A 172 5.03 0.78 -4.47
C MET A 172 5.59 -0.13 -5.57
N HIS A 173 6.56 -1.01 -5.27
CA HIS A 173 7.10 -1.95 -6.27
C HIS A 173 6.04 -2.92 -6.80
N ALA A 174 5.18 -3.47 -5.96
CA ALA A 174 4.08 -4.35 -6.37
C ALA A 174 3.12 -3.62 -7.31
N THR A 175 2.77 -2.38 -6.98
CA THR A 175 1.93 -1.52 -7.80
C THR A 175 2.57 -1.24 -9.17
N ILE A 176 3.87 -0.92 -9.19
CA ILE A 176 4.62 -0.69 -10.45
C ILE A 176 4.66 -1.96 -11.31
N CYS A 177 4.98 -3.12 -10.73
CA CYS A 177 5.08 -4.37 -11.48
C CYS A 177 3.74 -4.74 -12.14
N ARG A 178 2.63 -4.60 -11.42
CA ARG A 178 1.29 -4.78 -12.00
C ARG A 178 0.98 -3.77 -13.09
N ALA A 179 1.21 -2.49 -12.80
CA ALA A 179 0.87 -1.41 -13.73
C ALA A 179 1.64 -1.51 -15.06
N LEU A 180 2.89 -1.97 -15.00
CA LEU A 180 3.76 -2.08 -16.17
C LEU A 180 3.83 -3.51 -16.76
N ARG A 181 3.10 -4.48 -16.17
CA ARG A 181 3.12 -5.90 -16.56
C ARG A 181 4.53 -6.50 -16.54
N LEU A 182 5.24 -6.28 -15.44
CA LEU A 182 6.60 -6.77 -15.24
C LEU A 182 6.59 -8.16 -14.60
N GLU A 183 7.58 -8.97 -14.95
CA GLU A 183 7.94 -10.23 -14.34
C GLU A 183 6.74 -11.21 -14.34
N PHE A 184 6.34 -11.71 -13.17
CA PHE A 184 5.19 -12.60 -13.05
C PHE A 184 3.84 -11.88 -13.10
N ASP A 185 3.82 -10.55 -13.18
CA ASP A 185 2.59 -9.76 -13.28
C ASP A 185 2.19 -9.45 -14.73
N ASP A 186 2.88 -10.04 -15.71
CA ASP A 186 2.48 -10.03 -17.11
C ASP A 186 1.26 -10.93 -17.38
N ARG A 187 0.09 -10.49 -16.90
CA ARG A 187 -1.18 -11.21 -17.04
C ARG A 187 -2.32 -10.25 -17.41
N PRO A 188 -3.37 -10.73 -18.10
CA PRO A 188 -4.54 -9.91 -18.38
C PRO A 188 -5.27 -9.49 -17.10
N GLU A 189 -6.05 -8.40 -17.19
CA GLU A 189 -6.96 -8.00 -16.11
C GLU A 189 -8.02 -9.09 -15.93
N LEU A 190 -8.22 -9.52 -14.68
CA LEU A 190 -9.16 -10.58 -14.34
C LEU A 190 -10.58 -10.03 -14.16
N ILE A 191 -10.69 -8.76 -13.76
CA ILE A 191 -11.98 -8.07 -13.63
C ILE A 191 -12.28 -7.33 -14.93
N ALA A 192 -12.81 -8.06 -15.91
CA ALA A 192 -13.27 -7.53 -17.19
C ALA A 192 -14.79 -7.63 -17.33
N GLU A 193 -15.38 -6.75 -18.13
CA GLU A 193 -16.79 -6.88 -18.52
C GLU A 193 -17.00 -8.21 -19.25
N VAL A 194 -18.06 -8.93 -18.88
CA VAL A 194 -18.52 -10.10 -19.63
C VAL A 194 -19.55 -9.60 -20.63
N GLU A 195 -19.20 -9.62 -21.92
CA GLU A 195 -20.11 -9.18 -22.97
C GLU A 195 -21.37 -10.06 -23.01
N ILE A 196 -22.53 -9.41 -23.03
CA ILE A 196 -23.81 -10.09 -23.24
C ILE A 196 -23.91 -10.46 -24.73
N PRO A 197 -24.10 -11.75 -25.08
CA PRO A 197 -24.28 -12.18 -26.46
C PRO A 197 -25.43 -11.40 -27.14
N PRO A 198 -25.31 -11.01 -28.42
CA PRO A 198 -26.31 -10.19 -29.11
C PRO A 198 -27.75 -10.69 -28.97
N GLU A 199 -27.96 -12.01 -29.01
CA GLU A 199 -29.24 -12.69 -28.85
C GLU A 199 -29.84 -12.55 -27.44
N SER A 200 -29.03 -12.28 -26.42
CA SER A 200 -29.45 -12.16 -25.02
C SER A 200 -29.67 -10.70 -24.58
N ARG A 201 -29.38 -9.72 -25.44
CA ARG A 201 -29.44 -8.28 -25.09
C ARG A 201 -30.85 -7.75 -24.81
N SER A 202 -31.89 -8.44 -25.25
CA SER A 202 -33.29 -8.06 -24.98
C SER A 202 -33.82 -8.55 -23.62
N ALA A 203 -33.14 -9.51 -22.98
CA ALA A 203 -33.49 -10.01 -21.67
C ALA A 203 -32.98 -9.04 -20.60
N THR A 204 -33.80 -8.06 -20.24
CA THR A 204 -33.48 -7.11 -19.17
C THR A 204 -34.09 -7.57 -17.85
N PHE A 205 -33.53 -7.15 -16.70
CA PHE A 205 -34.19 -7.41 -15.41
C PHE A 205 -35.65 -6.90 -15.40
N ARG A 206 -35.92 -5.82 -16.14
CA ARG A 206 -37.26 -5.27 -16.33
C ARG A 206 -38.20 -6.19 -17.11
N SER A 207 -37.69 -6.96 -18.07
CA SER A 207 -38.50 -7.96 -18.78
C SER A 207 -38.78 -9.21 -17.94
N ILE A 208 -37.95 -9.50 -16.93
CA ILE A 208 -38.10 -10.64 -16.01
C ILE A 208 -39.06 -10.30 -14.86
N CYS A 209 -38.99 -9.06 -14.34
CA CYS A 209 -39.83 -8.59 -13.24
C CYS A 209 -40.65 -7.37 -13.68
N PRO A 210 -41.83 -7.58 -14.30
CA PRO A 210 -42.72 -6.49 -14.66
C PRO A 210 -43.15 -5.69 -13.42
N GLU A 211 -43.20 -4.36 -13.52
CA GLU A 211 -43.63 -3.47 -12.42
C GLU A 211 -45.03 -3.80 -11.85
N ASN A 212 -45.87 -4.48 -12.64
CA ASN A 212 -47.21 -4.91 -12.28
C ASN A 212 -47.37 -6.42 -12.03
N ASP A 213 -46.27 -7.17 -11.87
CA ASP A 213 -46.37 -8.59 -11.56
C ASP A 213 -46.83 -8.81 -10.11
N THR A 214 -48.15 -8.99 -9.96
CA THR A 214 -48.79 -9.27 -8.67
C THR A 214 -48.49 -10.66 -8.12
N SER A 215 -47.90 -11.56 -8.91
CA SER A 215 -47.57 -12.94 -8.48
C SER A 215 -46.39 -12.99 -7.50
N LEU A 216 -45.49 -11.99 -7.55
CA LEU A 216 -44.34 -11.83 -6.65
C LEU A 216 -44.71 -11.13 -5.32
N ARG A 217 -45.97 -10.73 -5.13
CA ARG A 217 -46.41 -10.12 -3.87
C ARG A 217 -46.46 -11.18 -2.78
N TYR A 218 -45.50 -11.13 -1.86
CA TYR A 218 -45.53 -11.88 -0.62
C TYR A 218 -46.81 -11.53 0.15
N ARG A 219 -47.80 -12.44 0.16
CA ARG A 219 -48.97 -12.33 1.03
C ARG A 219 -48.56 -12.72 2.44
N SER A 220 -48.14 -11.75 3.25
CA SER A 220 -47.96 -11.97 4.69
C SER A 220 -49.31 -12.36 5.31
N PRO A 221 -49.46 -13.52 5.98
CA PRO A 221 -50.72 -13.92 6.62
C PRO A 221 -51.02 -13.14 7.91
N LEU A 222 -50.12 -12.29 8.40
CA LEU A 222 -50.19 -11.73 9.75
C LEU A 222 -49.73 -10.27 9.71
N LEU A 223 -50.68 -9.33 9.63
CA LEU A 223 -50.51 -7.93 10.05
C LEU A 223 -51.89 -7.27 10.13
N THR A 224 -52.68 -7.68 11.13
CA THR A 224 -53.78 -6.87 11.64
C THR A 224 -53.16 -5.65 12.32
N TRP A 225 -53.17 -4.51 11.62
CA TRP A 225 -52.75 -3.24 12.19
C TRP A 225 -53.71 -2.84 13.32
N VAL A 226 -53.24 -2.92 14.56
CA VAL A 226 -53.88 -2.21 15.68
C VAL A 226 -53.63 -0.72 15.45
N ALA A 227 -54.68 0.02 15.09
CA ALA A 227 -54.63 1.47 14.95
C ALA A 227 -54.46 2.12 16.33
N LEU A 228 -53.30 2.74 16.59
CA LEU A 228 -53.12 3.61 17.75
C LEU A 228 -53.82 4.97 17.50
N PRO A 229 -54.57 5.50 18.48
CA PRO A 229 -55.31 6.75 18.31
C PRO A 229 -54.38 7.96 18.21
N ARG A 230 -54.68 8.84 17.24
CA ARG A 230 -54.00 10.12 17.00
C ARG A 230 -54.19 11.07 18.19
N THR A 231 -53.12 11.40 18.90
CA THR A 231 -53.12 12.53 19.83
C THR A 231 -52.98 13.86 19.07
N ALA A 232 -53.86 14.81 19.38
CA ALA A 232 -53.99 16.09 18.69
C ALA A 232 -52.75 16.98 18.89
N ARG A 233 -52.19 17.50 17.79
CA ARG A 233 -51.14 18.54 17.81
C ARG A 233 -51.78 19.90 18.14
N ARG A 234 -51.25 20.61 19.13
CA ARG A 234 -51.57 22.02 19.40
C ARG A 234 -50.90 22.94 18.37
N PRO A 235 -51.52 24.06 17.95
CA PRO A 235 -50.97 24.96 16.94
C PRO A 235 -49.97 25.95 17.54
N CYS A 236 -48.85 26.16 16.84
CA CYS A 236 -47.80 27.11 17.17
C CYS A 236 -48.08 28.46 16.48
N THR A 237 -48.23 29.54 17.25
CA THR A 237 -48.44 30.89 16.74
C THR A 237 -47.12 31.50 16.24
N ARG A 238 -47.06 31.83 14.94
CA ARG A 238 -45.98 32.58 14.30
C ARG A 238 -45.88 34.01 14.84
N ARG A 239 -44.70 34.45 15.24
CA ARG A 239 -44.34 35.86 15.42
C ARG A 239 -43.34 36.25 14.34
N THR A 240 -43.71 37.19 13.48
CA THR A 240 -42.90 37.76 12.40
C THR A 240 -42.06 38.94 12.91
N SER A 241 -40.77 39.02 12.57
CA SER A 241 -40.03 40.28 12.58
C SER A 241 -39.18 40.44 11.32
N ARG A 242 -39.36 41.59 10.67
CA ARG A 242 -38.77 42.09 9.43
C ARG A 242 -37.24 42.24 9.49
N ALA A 243 -36.62 42.07 8.32
CA ALA A 243 -35.25 42.48 8.01
C ALA A 243 -35.20 43.92 7.50
N SER A 244 -34.15 44.66 7.85
CA SER A 244 -33.74 45.90 7.18
C SER A 244 -32.22 46.04 7.16
N SER A 245 -31.66 45.90 5.96
CA SER A 245 -30.55 46.65 5.30
C SER A 245 -29.42 47.31 6.13
N GLY A 246 -28.17 47.04 5.72
CA GLY A 246 -27.07 48.01 5.81
C GLY A 246 -25.65 47.43 5.97
N LEU A 247 -24.91 47.24 4.87
CA LEU A 247 -23.44 47.40 4.82
C LEU A 247 -23.12 48.92 4.71
N PRO A 248 -21.87 49.44 4.85
CA PRO A 248 -20.55 48.78 4.86
C PRO A 248 -19.50 49.35 5.87
N ARG A 249 -18.33 48.69 6.01
CA ARG A 249 -16.97 49.22 5.69
C ARG A 249 -15.85 48.51 6.48
N ARG A 250 -14.74 48.35 5.73
CA ARG A 250 -13.41 47.83 6.10
C ARG A 250 -12.75 48.63 7.23
N CYS A 251 -11.90 47.98 8.03
CA CYS A 251 -10.73 48.63 8.62
C CYS A 251 -9.57 47.62 8.75
N ALA A 252 -8.39 48.05 8.32
CA ALA A 252 -7.12 47.34 8.36
C ALA A 252 -6.25 47.89 9.50
N LEU A 253 -5.55 47.04 10.25
CA LEU A 253 -4.41 47.40 11.11
C LEU A 253 -3.52 46.15 11.21
N ARG A 254 -2.31 46.07 10.65
CA ARG A 254 -1.01 46.79 10.83
C ARG A 254 -0.02 45.92 11.61
N ALA A 255 1.20 45.88 11.08
CA ALA A 255 2.36 45.14 11.53
C ALA A 255 2.90 45.56 12.91
N GLY A 256 3.45 44.60 13.64
CA GLY A 256 4.25 44.81 14.86
C GLY A 256 5.47 43.89 14.86
N ARG A 257 6.64 44.51 15.05
CA ARG A 257 8.00 43.93 14.96
C ARG A 257 8.37 43.16 16.24
N GLY A 258 9.18 42.11 16.11
CA GLY A 258 9.89 41.50 17.24
C GLY A 258 11.06 40.62 16.78
N ARG A 259 12.30 41.11 16.92
CA ARG A 259 13.56 40.38 16.71
C ARG A 259 13.90 39.54 17.96
N PRO A 260 14.74 38.48 17.85
CA PRO A 260 15.04 37.55 18.94
C PRO A 260 16.27 38.00 19.77
N PRO A 261 16.47 37.48 20.99
CA PRO A 261 17.73 37.65 21.70
C PRO A 261 18.76 36.59 21.30
N ARG A 262 20.01 37.03 21.12
CA ARG A 262 21.22 36.18 21.03
C ARG A 262 22.15 36.49 22.21
N ALA A 263 22.81 35.42 22.65
CA ALA A 263 24.16 35.31 23.22
C ALA A 263 24.37 35.48 24.73
N GLY A 264 24.92 34.39 25.31
CA GLY A 264 25.70 34.37 26.54
C GLY A 264 26.57 33.11 26.57
N ALA A 265 27.75 33.17 25.95
CA ALA A 265 28.79 32.15 26.02
C ALA A 265 30.09 32.80 26.52
N ARG A 266 30.72 32.21 27.56
CA ARG A 266 32.10 32.36 28.08
C ARG A 266 32.10 31.75 29.50
N LEU A 267 33.06 30.98 30.03
CA LEU A 267 34.52 30.83 29.84
C LEU A 267 34.97 29.43 30.32
N ARG A 268 35.84 28.75 29.57
CA ARG A 268 37.25 28.38 29.92
C ARG A 268 37.49 27.68 31.27
N GLY A 269 38.03 26.46 31.18
CA GLY A 269 38.91 25.85 32.17
C GLY A 269 39.80 24.80 31.49
N ARG A 270 41.10 25.09 31.37
CA ARG A 270 42.14 24.30 30.72
C ARG A 270 43.07 23.81 31.84
N VAL A 271 43.32 22.51 31.96
CA VAL A 271 44.51 21.98 32.66
C VAL A 271 45.07 20.81 31.86
N ARG A 272 46.38 20.84 31.69
CA ARG A 272 47.23 19.92 30.92
C ARG A 272 47.71 18.74 31.79
N SER A 273 47.93 17.61 31.10
CA SER A 273 49.07 16.66 31.18
C SER A 273 49.45 15.99 32.52
N ARG A 274 49.55 14.65 32.52
CA ARG A 274 50.84 13.92 32.45
C ARG A 274 50.65 12.38 32.39
N THR A 275 51.50 11.77 31.57
CA THR A 275 52.15 10.43 31.68
C THR A 275 51.87 9.60 32.93
N THR A 276 51.50 8.34 32.74
CA THR A 276 52.34 7.12 32.82
C THR A 276 51.63 5.99 32.09
#